data_AF-A0A7W0EWH8-F1
#
_entry.id   AF-A0A7W0EWH8-F1
#
_cell.length_a   1.000
_cell.length_b   1.000
_cell.length_c   1.000
_cell.angle_alpha   90.00
_cell.angle_beta   90.00
_cell.angle_gamma   90.00
#
_symmetry.space_group_name_H-M   'P 1'
#
loop_
_entity.id
_entity.type
_entity.pdbx_description
1 polymer ?
#
loop_
_entity_poly.entity_id
_entity_poly.type
_entity_poly.pdbx_seq_one_letter_code
_entity_poly.pdbx_strand_id
1 'polypeptide(L)'
;MVINCNSIEEVRENIDRIDRQIVSLLSERGGFVKQAARFKKTADDVKAPARVEQVISKVVNLSKELGTSPKVAEAVYRAME
;
A
#
# COMPACT_ATOMS: atom_id res chain seq x y z
N MET A 1 -6.61 16.47 6.84
CA MET A 1 -5.84 17.67 6.42
C MET A 1 -4.50 17.64 7.11
N VAL A 2 -3.43 18.03 6.43
CA VAL A 2 -2.12 18.22 7.07
C VAL A 2 -2.25 19.39 8.04
N ILE A 3 -1.86 19.18 9.29
CA ILE A 3 -1.82 20.25 10.29
C ILE A 3 -0.49 20.99 10.20
N ASN A 4 -0.52 22.30 10.42
CA ASN A 4 0.71 23.09 10.52
C ASN A 4 1.38 22.80 11.85
N CYS A 5 2.59 22.25 11.79
CA CYS A 5 3.42 21.98 12.97
C CYS A 5 4.27 23.21 13.29
N ASN A 6 4.47 23.49 14.57
CA ASN A 6 5.26 24.62 15.07
C ASN A 6 6.69 24.22 15.45
N SER A 7 7.00 22.92 15.45
CA SER A 7 8.33 22.39 15.74
C SER A 7 8.66 21.15 14.90
N ILE A 8 9.94 20.78 14.85
CA ILE A 8 10.36 19.54 14.18
C ILE A 8 9.89 18.30 14.95
N GLU A 9 9.73 18.41 16.26
CA GLU A 9 9.16 17.37 17.13
C GLU A 9 7.70 17.08 16.74
N GLU A 10 6.86 18.11 16.59
CA GLU A 10 5.47 17.94 16.15
C GLU A 10 5.37 17.32 14.75
N VAL A 11 6.28 17.69 13.84
CA VAL A 11 6.35 17.06 12.51
C VAL A 11 6.65 15.56 12.64
N ARG A 12 7.66 15.19 13.45
CA ARG A 12 8.05 13.79 13.67
C ARG A 12 6.92 12.98 14.30
N GLU A 13 6.24 13.52 15.31
CA GLU A 13 5.10 12.85 15.94
C GLU A 13 3.96 12.57 14.96
N ASN A 14 3.69 13.51 14.04
CA ASN A 14 2.69 13.31 13.00
C ASN A 14 3.12 12.28 11.95
N ILE A 15 4.40 12.26 11.58
CA ILE A 15 4.97 11.22 10.71
C ILE A 15 4.84 9.86 11.38
N ASP A 16 5.29 9.71 12.63
CA ASP A 16 5.21 8.45 13.38
C ASP A 16 3.77 7.95 13.51
N ARG A 17 2.81 8.88 13.68
CA ARG A 17 1.38 8.55 13.69
C ARG A 17 0.91 8.00 12.34
N ILE A 18 1.32 8.62 11.23
CA ILE A 18 0.98 8.18 9.88
C ILE A 18 1.65 6.83 9.58
N ASP A 19 2.91 6.65 9.95
CA ASP A 19 3.65 5.41 9.73
C ASP A 19 3.00 4.23 10.45
N ARG A 20 2.54 4.43 11.69
CA ARG A 20 1.72 3.43 12.39
C ARG A 20 0.46 3.05 11.61
N GLN A 21 -0.24 4.03 11.02
CA GLN A 21 -1.43 3.78 10.21
C GLN A 21 -1.09 3.01 8.92
N ILE A 22 -0.03 3.41 8.21
CA ILE A 22 0.44 2.74 7.00
C ILE A 22 0.77 1.28 7.31
N VAL A 23 1.58 1.00 8.32
CA VAL A 23 1.98 -0.37 8.68
C VAL A 23 0.77 -1.21 9.09
N SER A 24 -0.19 -0.62 9.80
CA SER A 24 -1.43 -1.31 10.20
C SER A 24 -2.26 -1.72 8.98
N LEU A 25 -2.43 -0.81 8.01
CA LEU A 25 -3.14 -1.07 6.75
C LEU A 25 -2.42 -2.10 5.87
N LEU A 26 -1.07 -2.06 5.82
CA LEU A 26 -0.28 -3.05 5.10
C LEU A 26 -0.46 -4.45 5.72
N SER A 27 -0.48 -4.55 7.05
CA SER A 27 -0.73 -5.80 7.76
C SER A 27 -2.13 -6.36 7.45
N GLU A 28 -3.15 -5.51 7.50
CA GLU A 28 -4.53 -5.89 7.16
C GLU A 28 -4.65 -6.36 5.70
N ARG A 29 -4.08 -5.59 4.75
CA ARG A 29 -4.01 -5.99 3.33
C ARG A 29 -3.31 -7.35 3.18
N GLY A 30 -2.18 -7.55 3.85
CA GLY A 30 -1.45 -8.81 3.84
C GLY A 30 -2.28 -9.98 4.39
N GLY A 31 -3.12 -9.73 5.39
CA GLY A 31 -4.11 -10.69 5.88
C GLY A 31 -5.08 -11.15 4.79
N PHE A 32 -5.64 -10.21 4.00
CA PHE A 32 -6.50 -10.56 2.87
C PHE A 32 -5.76 -11.27 1.73
N VAL A 33 -4.52 -10.90 1.44
CA VAL A 33 -3.69 -11.62 0.45
C VAL A 33 -3.48 -13.08 0.87
N LYS A 34 -3.19 -13.33 2.16
CA LYS A 34 -3.09 -14.69 2.71
C LYS A 34 -4.42 -15.44 2.62
N GLN A 35 -5.55 -14.78 2.87
CA GLN A 35 -6.87 -15.41 2.68
C GLN A 35 -7.13 -15.75 1.21
N ALA A 36 -6.75 -14.87 0.29
CA ALA A 36 -6.88 -15.10 -1.15
C ALA A 36 -6.16 -16.39 -1.58
N ALA A 37 -5.04 -16.74 -0.95
CA ALA A 37 -4.33 -17.99 -1.21
C ALA A 37 -5.19 -19.25 -0.94
N ARG A 38 -6.15 -19.20 -0.01
CA ARG A 38 -7.06 -20.32 0.29
C ARG A 38 -8.05 -20.62 -0.84
N PHE A 39 -8.33 -19.64 -1.70
CA PHE A 39 -9.25 -19.80 -2.84
C PHE A 39 -8.55 -20.30 -4.10
N LYS A 40 -7.23 -20.41 -4.08
CA LYS A 40 -6.42 -20.82 -5.22
C LYS A 40 -6.31 -22.35 -5.22
N LYS A 41 -6.77 -22.98 -6.31
CA LYS A 41 -6.87 -24.45 -6.40
C LYS A 41 -5.58 -25.09 -6.89
N THR A 42 -4.75 -24.32 -7.59
CA THR A 42 -3.50 -24.78 -8.21
C THR A 42 -2.34 -23.83 -7.88
N ALA A 43 -1.10 -24.32 -7.98
CA ALA A 43 0.10 -23.50 -7.80
C ALA A 43 0.19 -22.36 -8.84
N ASP A 44 -0.37 -22.56 -10.04
CA ASP A 44 -0.42 -21.52 -11.08
C ASP A 44 -1.42 -20.40 -10.74
N ASP A 45 -2.51 -20.70 -10.03
CA ASP A 45 -3.40 -19.66 -9.49
C ASP A 45 -2.66 -18.77 -8.46
N VAL A 46 -1.62 -19.29 -7.80
CA VAL A 46 -0.80 -18.56 -6.82
C VAL A 46 -0.08 -17.38 -7.47
N LYS A 47 0.43 -17.57 -8.69
CA LYS A 47 1.02 -16.50 -9.48
C LYS A 47 -0.02 -16.01 -10.47
N ALA A 48 -0.80 -15.00 -10.07
CA ALA A 48 -1.75 -14.33 -10.95
C ALA A 48 -1.17 -13.00 -11.46
N PRO A 49 -0.17 -13.00 -12.38
CA PRO A 49 0.55 -11.79 -12.80
C PRO A 49 -0.40 -10.74 -13.39
N ALA A 50 -1.45 -11.16 -14.11
CA ALA A 50 -2.47 -10.25 -14.61
C ALA A 50 -3.19 -9.49 -13.49
N ARG A 51 -3.43 -10.12 -12.34
CA ARG A 51 -4.07 -9.46 -11.20
C ARG A 51 -3.14 -8.46 -10.53
N VAL A 52 -1.85 -8.79 -10.42
CA VAL A 52 -0.82 -7.89 -9.87
C VAL A 52 -0.75 -6.60 -10.69
N GLU A 53 -0.60 -6.71 -12.02
CA GLU A 53 -0.53 -5.52 -12.89
C GLU A 53 -1.82 -4.67 -12.85
N GLN A 54 -2.99 -5.29 -12.69
CA GLN A 54 -4.23 -4.55 -12.45
C GLN A 54 -4.23 -3.80 -11.11
N VAL A 55 -3.67 -4.37 -10.04
CA VAL A 55 -3.52 -3.67 -8.76
C VAL A 55 -2.56 -2.50 -8.90
N ILE A 56 -1.40 -2.70 -9.53
CA ILE A 56 -0.41 -1.65 -9.75
C ILE A 56 -1.02 -0.50 -10.55
N SER A 57 -1.69 -0.80 -11.67
CA SER A 57 -2.34 0.23 -12.50
C SER A 57 -3.36 1.05 -11.73
N LYS A 58 -4.17 0.39 -10.88
CA LYS A 58 -5.15 1.08 -10.02
C LYS A 58 -4.49 2.00 -9.02
N VAL A 59 -3.43 1.54 -8.35
CA VAL A 59 -2.72 2.32 -7.33
C VAL A 59 -1.96 3.48 -7.94
N VAL A 60 -1.36 3.29 -9.12
CA VAL A 60 -0.72 4.36 -9.90
C VAL A 60 -1.74 5.44 -10.24
N ASN A 61 -2.97 5.09 -10.64
CA ASN A 61 -4.00 6.09 -10.90
C ASN A 61 -4.48 6.78 -9.62
N LEU A 62 -4.71 6.02 -8.54
CA LEU A 62 -5.09 6.57 -7.24
C LEU A 62 -4.03 7.54 -6.70
N SER A 63 -2.74 7.25 -6.91
CA SER A 63 -1.66 8.13 -6.49
C SER A 63 -1.73 9.50 -7.18
N LYS A 64 -2.09 9.53 -8.47
CA LYS A 64 -2.27 10.78 -9.22
C LYS A 64 -3.45 11.58 -8.68
N GLU A 65 -4.57 10.91 -8.39
CA GLU A 65 -5.77 11.53 -7.80
C GLU A 65 -5.48 12.13 -6.42
N LEU A 66 -4.68 11.45 -5.61
CA LEU A 66 -4.32 11.86 -4.25
C LEU A 66 -3.06 12.74 -4.17
N GLY A 67 -2.46 13.10 -5.32
CA GLY A 67 -1.26 13.95 -5.37
C GLY A 67 0.02 13.29 -4.82
N THR A 68 0.08 11.97 -4.76
CA THR A 68 1.25 11.19 -4.35
C THR A 68 2.07 10.76 -5.57
N SER A 69 3.39 10.59 -5.42
CA SER A 69 4.26 10.11 -6.49
C SER A 69 3.83 8.72 -6.99
N PRO A 70 3.50 8.56 -8.29
CA PRO A 70 3.15 7.25 -8.84
C PRO A 70 4.25 6.23 -8.74
N LYS A 71 5.51 6.68 -8.85
CA LYS A 71 6.70 5.82 -8.71
C LYS A 71 6.81 5.23 -7.30
N VAL A 72 6.51 6.02 -6.27
CA VAL A 72 6.53 5.56 -4.89
C VAL A 72 5.39 4.57 -4.65
N ALA A 73 4.18 4.92 -5.10
CA ALA A 73 3.02 4.06 -4.93
C ALA A 73 3.20 2.69 -5.61
N GLU A 74 3.74 2.66 -6.83
CA GLU A 74 4.09 1.43 -7.53
C GLU A 74 5.16 0.62 -6.77
N ALA A 75 6.26 1.25 -6.36
CA ALA A 75 7.35 0.55 -5.66
C ALA A 75 6.88 -0.12 -4.36
N VAL A 76 6.06 0.58 -3.56
CA VAL A 76 5.47 0.03 -2.33
C VAL A 76 4.62 -1.20 -2.63
N TYR A 77 3.80 -1.15 -3.68
CA TYR A 77 2.92 -2.28 -4.00
C TYR A 77 3.64 -3.46 -4.63
N ARG A 78 4.69 -3.22 -5.43
CA ARG A 78 5.53 -4.31 -5.96
C ARG A 78 6.36 -5.00 -4.87
N ALA A 79 6.72 -4.29 -3.81
CA ALA A 79 7.43 -4.88 -2.66
C ALA A 79 6.53 -5.75 -1.75
N MET A 80 5.21 -5.70 -1.93
CA MET A 80 4.26 -6.54 -1.18
C MET A 80 3.95 -7.90 -1.86
N GLU A 81 4.37 -8.09 -3.11
CA GLU A 81 4.23 -9.36 -3.84
C GLU A 81 5.37 -10.33 -3.51
#